data_AF-A0A527HCZ6-F1
#
_entry.id   AF-A0A527HCZ6-F1
#
_cell.length_a   1.000
_cell.length_b   1.000
_cell.length_c   1.000
_cell.angle_alpha   90.00
_cell.angle_beta   90.00
_cell.angle_gamma   90.00
#
_symmetry.space_group_name_H-M   'P 1'
#
loop_
_entity.id
_entity.type
_entity.pdbx_description
1 polymer ?
#
loop_
_entity_poly.entity_id
_entity_poly.type
_entity_poly.pdbx_seq_one_letter_code
_entity_poly.pdbx_strand_id
1 'polypeptide(L)' 'MRAIAFFAVMSVVPFIASQSQAQDAAAGEKVFAKCKVCHTADQDKNKVGPSLN' A
#
# COMPACT_ATOMS: atom_id res chain seq x y z
N MET A 1 -36.80 7.11 -6.80
CA MET A 1 -36.37 5.69 -6.89
C MET A 1 -34.88 5.55 -7.25
N ARG A 2 -34.37 6.17 -8.33
CA ARG A 2 -32.93 6.14 -8.67
C ARG A 2 -32.03 6.69 -7.55
N ALA A 3 -32.33 7.87 -7.00
CA ALA A 3 -31.52 8.48 -5.94
C ALA A 3 -31.49 7.66 -4.63
N ILE A 4 -32.58 6.96 -4.29
CA ILE A 4 -32.67 6.08 -3.12
C ILE A 4 -31.82 4.82 -3.34
N ALA A 5 -31.84 4.26 -4.54
CA ALA A 5 -30.97 3.13 -4.90
C ALA A 5 -29.48 3.52 -4.88
N PHE A 6 -29.13 4.72 -5.35
CA PHE A 6 -27.75 5.24 -5.25
C PHE A 6 -27.30 5.46 -3.81
N PHE A 7 -28.15 6.02 -2.95
CA PHE A 7 -27.82 6.21 -1.53
C PHE A 7 -27.64 4.88 -0.79
N ALA A 8 -28.50 3.89 -1.08
CA ALA A 8 -28.41 2.56 -0.49
C ALA A 8 -27.10 1.84 -0.86
N VAL A 9 -26.64 1.96 -2.11
CA VAL A 9 -25.37 1.35 -2.55
C VAL A 9 -24.16 2.07 -1.95
N MET A 10 -24.19 3.39 -1.83
CA MET A 10 -23.06 4.17 -1.32
C MET A 10 -22.80 3.98 0.18
N SER A 11 -23.83 3.54 0.92
CA SER A 11 -23.77 3.30 2.37
C SER A 11 -22.95 2.05 2.74
N VAL A 12 -22.75 1.11 1.81
CA VAL A 12 -22.10 -0.18 2.06
C VAL A 12 -20.60 -0.17 1.68
N VAL A 13 -20.16 0.83 0.92
CA VAL A 13 -18.77 0.99 0.45
C VAL A 13 -17.71 0.98 1.57
N PRO A 14 -17.89 1.65 2.73
CA PRO A 14 -16.85 1.66 3.77
C PRO A 14 -16.67 0.31 4.47
N PHE A 15 -17.63 -0.61 4.39
CA PHE A 15 -17.54 -1.95 5.00
C PHE A 15 -16.71 -2.95 4.18
N ILE A 16 -16.39 -2.63 2.92
CA ILE A 16 -15.60 -3.50 2.03
C ILE A 16 -14.13 -3.03 1.99
N ALA A 17 -13.84 -1.83 2.51
CA ALA A 17 -12.47 -1.31 2.55
C ALA A 17 -11.65 -2.03 3.63
N SER A 18 -10.69 -2.85 3.19
CA SER A 18 -9.68 -3.42 4.09
C SER A 18 -8.88 -2.29 4.74
N GLN A 19 -9.02 -2.13 6.06
CA GLN A 19 -8.23 -1.18 6.85
C GLN A 19 -6.77 -1.65 6.85
N SER A 20 -5.83 -0.80 6.43
CA SER A 20 -4.41 -1.08 6.62
C SER A 20 -4.08 -1.03 8.11
N GLN A 21 -3.44 -2.08 8.61
CA GLN A 21 -2.93 -2.13 9.99
C GLN A 21 -1.44 -1.85 10.00
N ALA A 22 -0.93 -1.36 11.13
CA ALA A 22 0.51 -1.29 11.34
C ALA A 22 1.11 -2.70 11.24
N GLN A 23 2.09 -2.88 10.35
CA GLN A 23 2.80 -4.15 10.17
C GLN A 23 4.18 -4.11 10.83
N ASP A 24 4.76 -5.30 11.04
CA ASP A 24 6.11 -5.48 11.58
C ASP A 24 7.17 -4.96 10.58
N ALA A 25 7.83 -3.87 10.95
CA ALA A 25 8.89 -3.26 10.15
C ALA A 25 10.12 -4.17 9.98
N ALA A 26 10.48 -4.96 11.00
CA ALA A 26 11.61 -5.89 10.92
C ALA A 26 11.31 -7.05 9.96
N ALA A 27 10.07 -7.56 9.97
CA ALA A 27 9.63 -8.52 8.98
C ALA A 27 9.64 -7.91 7.56
N GLY A 28 9.24 -6.65 7.41
CA GLY A 28 9.32 -5.89 6.17
C GLY A 28 10.76 -5.75 5.65
N GLU A 29 11.71 -5.40 6.52
CA GLU A 29 13.14 -5.29 6.19
C GLU A 29 13.69 -6.62 5.66
N LYS A 30 13.33 -7.75 6.29
CA LYS A 30 13.74 -9.08 5.83
C LYS A 30 13.23 -9.40 4.42
N VAL A 31 12.00 -9.01 4.09
CA VAL A 31 11.46 -9.17 2.73
C VAL A 31 12.17 -8.24 1.76
N PHE A 32 12.43 -6.99 2.18
CA PHE A 32 13.11 -5.97 1.37
C PHE A 32 14.55 -6.36 0.98
N ALA A 33 15.21 -7.26 1.71
CA ALA A 33 16.51 -7.81 1.32
C ALA A 33 16.52 -8.35 -0.13
N LYS A 34 15.39 -8.87 -0.62
CA LYS A 34 15.23 -9.32 -2.01
C LYS A 34 15.14 -8.15 -3.01
N CYS A 35 14.59 -7.02 -2.58
CA CYS A 35 14.40 -5.82 -3.39
C CYS A 35 15.66 -4.95 -3.43
N LYS A 36 16.48 -5.01 -2.37
CA LYS A 36 17.70 -4.18 -2.18
C LYS A 36 18.78 -4.39 -3.25
N VAL A 37 18.70 -5.48 -4.00
CA VAL A 37 19.53 -5.72 -5.19
C VAL A 37 19.28 -4.69 -6.27
N CYS A 38 18.01 -4.29 -6.48
CA CYS A 38 17.62 -3.33 -7.51
C CYS A 38 17.33 -1.94 -6.96
N HIS A 39 16.81 -1.86 -5.74
CA HIS A 39 16.28 -0.63 -5.17
C HIS A 39 17.06 -0.20 -3.93
N THR A 40 16.93 1.08 -3.61
CA THR A 40 17.35 1.69 -2.35
C THR A 40 16.12 2.34 -1.70
N ALA A 41 16.10 2.40 -0.37
CA ALA A 41 14.98 2.95 0.40
C ALA A 41 15.39 4.15 1.26
N ASP A 42 16.69 4.44 1.34
CA ASP A 42 17.29 5.42 2.25
C ASP A 42 18.07 6.52 1.53
N GLN A 43 18.15 6.44 0.20
CA GLN A 43 18.95 7.36 -0.61
C GLN A 43 18.17 7.76 -1.85
N ASP A 44 18.06 9.05 -2.11
CA ASP A 44 17.42 9.55 -3.33
C ASP A 44 18.35 9.39 -4.54
N LYS A 45 18.66 8.14 -4.88
CA LYS A 45 19.55 7.74 -5.96
C LYS A 45 19.09 6.42 -6.57
N ASN A 46 18.83 6.44 -7.86
CA ASN A 46 18.47 5.23 -8.60
C ASN A 46 19.66 4.26 -8.70
N LYS A 47 19.37 2.96 -8.67
CA LYS A 47 20.33 1.88 -8.93
C LYS A 47 19.93 1.18 -10.25
N VAL A 48 19.65 -0.12 -10.19
CA VAL A 48 19.03 -0.85 -11.31
C VAL A 48 17.57 -0.42 -11.45
N GLY A 49 16.88 -0.24 -10.33
CA GLY A 49 15.54 0.35 -10.24
C GLY A 49 15.57 1.74 -9.59
N PRO A 50 14.43 2.45 -9.61
CA PRO A 50 14.29 3.73 -8.93
C PRO A 50 14.48 3.61 -7.42
N SER A 51 14.76 4.74 -6.78
CA SER A 51 14.64 4.84 -5.34
C SER A 51 13.18 4.69 -4.88
N LEU A 52 12.99 4.17 -3.66
CA LEU A 52 11.70 3.92 -3.01
C LEU A 52 11.50 4.73 -1.71
N ASN A 53 12.29 5.79 -1.51
CA ASN A 53 12.09 6.76 -0.44
C ASN A 53 11.01 7.80 -0.75
#